data_AF-A0A6A5SMP5-F1
#
_entry.id   AF-A0A6A5SMP5-F1
#
_cell.length_a   1.000
_cell.length_b   1.000
_cell.length_c   1.000
_cell.angle_alpha   90.00
_cell.angle_beta   90.00
_cell.angle_gamma   90.00
#
_symmetry.space_group_name_H-M   'P 1'
#
loop_
_entity.id
_entity.type
_entity.pdbx_description
1 polymer ?
#
loop_
_entity_poly.entity_id
_entity_poly.type
_entity_poly.pdbx_seq_one_letter_code
_entity_poly.pdbx_strand_id
1 'polypeptide(L)'
;MWKPDKPRATFMKQSIDDFGYDVGATLFDKFDGIMERMDGRRLTVKLEVKISCEALQRAVARPLYFNESDPPETPSMAGHRTKQQLKDGRAEIRAEQKAQERMETATLIKTQADHTAEIVNSWRCHKGDNCRNGGGICYVPLGSMIHYQVRPNNLDSWAYKIVTGENNVSVRLPPAMLVEAWRLRGNKLRVNPNNRRRIDDDSDDDGIKGAERKAAKARARMRLQRLEDEEEEMEEQRRQRKLQRLQGPAQLNQPMPPYSWLPPHGYPHLYPPFQPGYPTPSAPAPAAPAPAAPAPAAPAPAAAPQQALPSPTKSIPPLSSSPVNGSGVEDTRKEMKAFFSWLISEQDDEDAADYKHTAEVALDQRWTIEDLRHMSNPQDALYRVAVDNFRLKDGIVRHFRKDLHRFKATYRTAKSIEVMAARGVPSL
;
A
#
# COMPACT_ATOMS: atom_id res chain seq x y z
N MET A 1 -13.65 -18.89 -11.10
CA MET A 1 -14.80 -19.58 -11.73
C MET A 1 -15.73 -18.57 -12.38
N TRP A 2 -16.40 -18.89 -13.48
CA TRP A 2 -17.44 -18.02 -14.06
C TRP A 2 -18.53 -18.83 -14.74
N LYS A 3 -19.74 -18.29 -14.84
CA LYS A 3 -20.81 -18.87 -15.64
C LYS A 3 -21.61 -17.79 -16.36
N PRO A 4 -22.13 -18.08 -17.55
CA PRO A 4 -23.11 -17.20 -18.17
C PRO A 4 -24.47 -17.26 -17.47
N ASP A 5 -25.23 -16.17 -17.52
CA ASP A 5 -26.58 -16.10 -16.93
C ASP A 5 -27.62 -16.79 -17.82
N LYS A 6 -27.56 -18.13 -17.85
CA LYS A 6 -28.54 -19.01 -18.51
C LYS A 6 -29.00 -20.08 -17.51
N PRO A 7 -30.27 -20.51 -17.56
CA PRO A 7 -30.87 -21.42 -16.57
C PRO A 7 -30.24 -22.83 -16.48
N ARG A 8 -29.18 -23.12 -17.25
CA ARG A 8 -28.44 -24.40 -17.23
C ARG A 8 -26.93 -24.23 -17.38
N ALA A 9 -26.41 -23.02 -17.20
CA ALA A 9 -24.98 -22.78 -17.34
C ALA A 9 -24.17 -23.38 -16.19
N THR A 10 -23.15 -24.17 -16.52
CA THR A 10 -22.17 -24.69 -15.56
C THR A 10 -21.06 -23.67 -15.31
N PHE A 11 -20.49 -23.68 -14.10
CA PHE A 11 -19.33 -22.85 -13.79
C PHE A 11 -18.09 -23.40 -14.48
N MET A 12 -17.45 -22.58 -15.30
CA MET A 12 -16.12 -22.85 -15.83
C MET A 12 -15.08 -22.48 -14.78
N LYS A 13 -14.14 -23.41 -14.52
CA LYS A 13 -13.01 -23.20 -13.61
C LYS A 13 -11.78 -22.83 -14.43
N GLN A 14 -11.05 -21.83 -13.94
CA GLN A 14 -9.76 -21.40 -14.46
C GLN A 14 -8.89 -21.11 -13.26
N SER A 15 -7.73 -21.75 -13.21
CA SER A 15 -6.65 -21.37 -12.31
C SER A 15 -5.90 -20.21 -12.95
N ILE A 16 -5.51 -19.27 -12.12
CA ILE A 16 -4.62 -18.17 -12.44
C ILE A 16 -3.56 -18.20 -11.37
N ASP A 17 -2.32 -18.42 -11.77
CA ASP A 17 -1.21 -18.62 -10.84
C ASP A 17 -0.47 -17.30 -10.55
N ASP A 18 -0.73 -16.26 -11.35
CA ASP A 18 -0.18 -14.90 -11.21
C ASP A 18 -1.24 -13.84 -11.57
N PHE A 19 -1.29 -12.74 -10.81
CA PHE A 19 -2.14 -11.58 -11.07
C PHE A 19 -1.47 -10.53 -11.98
N GLY A 20 -0.40 -10.91 -12.67
CA GLY A 20 0.22 -10.14 -13.73
C GLY A 20 -0.79 -9.63 -14.77
N TYR A 21 -0.49 -8.46 -15.32
CA TYR A 21 -1.36 -7.76 -16.27
C TYR A 21 -1.75 -8.61 -17.48
N ASP A 22 -0.83 -9.43 -17.99
CA ASP A 22 -1.05 -10.27 -19.17
C ASP A 22 -2.07 -11.38 -18.89
N VAL A 23 -2.03 -11.95 -17.68
CA VAL A 23 -2.97 -12.98 -17.26
C VAL A 23 -4.37 -12.38 -17.05
N GLY A 24 -4.41 -11.16 -16.51
CA GLY A 24 -5.63 -10.36 -16.43
C GLY A 24 -6.21 -10.07 -17.81
N ALA A 25 -5.40 -9.59 -18.77
CA ALA A 25 -5.84 -9.31 -20.14
C ALA A 25 -6.39 -10.57 -20.83
N THR A 26 -5.67 -11.69 -20.74
CA THR A 26 -6.11 -12.98 -21.30
C THR A 26 -7.44 -13.45 -20.70
N LEU A 27 -7.66 -13.18 -19.41
CA LEU A 27 -8.91 -13.49 -18.73
C LEU A 27 -10.06 -12.63 -19.26
N PHE A 28 -9.84 -11.33 -19.47
CA PHE A 28 -10.84 -10.43 -20.03
C PHE A 28 -11.17 -10.77 -21.49
N ASP A 29 -10.18 -11.09 -22.32
CA ASP A 29 -10.41 -11.53 -23.71
C ASP A 29 -11.28 -12.79 -23.76
N LYS A 30 -11.09 -13.71 -22.79
CA LYS A 30 -11.96 -14.88 -22.63
C LYS A 30 -13.38 -14.50 -22.22
N PHE A 31 -13.55 -13.51 -21.36
CA PHE A 31 -14.88 -13.02 -20.98
C PHE A 31 -15.58 -12.36 -22.15
N ASP A 32 -14.89 -11.52 -22.90
CA ASP A 32 -15.42 -10.82 -24.06
C ASP A 32 -15.82 -11.81 -25.16
N GLY A 33 -14.95 -12.77 -25.51
CA GLY A 33 -15.29 -13.81 -26.48
C GLY A 33 -16.42 -14.75 -26.03
N ILE A 34 -16.70 -14.85 -24.73
CA ILE A 34 -17.91 -15.56 -24.23
C ILE A 34 -19.13 -14.64 -24.32
N MET A 35 -19.01 -13.37 -23.98
CA MET A 35 -20.12 -12.41 -24.06
C MET A 35 -20.58 -12.19 -25.52
N GLU A 36 -19.64 -12.11 -26.47
CA GLU A 36 -19.93 -12.02 -27.90
C GLU A 36 -20.71 -13.23 -28.39
N ARG A 37 -20.30 -14.46 -28.01
CA ARG A 37 -21.01 -15.69 -28.37
C ARG A 37 -22.39 -15.83 -27.73
N MET A 38 -22.77 -14.94 -26.83
CA MET A 38 -24.01 -15.01 -26.06
C MET A 38 -24.93 -13.81 -26.24
N ASP A 39 -24.66 -12.95 -27.23
CA ASP A 39 -25.40 -11.71 -27.49
C ASP A 39 -25.48 -10.79 -26.25
N GLY A 40 -24.34 -10.54 -25.60
CA GLY A 40 -24.26 -9.51 -24.55
C GLY A 40 -24.99 -9.83 -23.25
N ARG A 41 -25.29 -11.10 -22.99
CA ARG A 41 -25.90 -11.53 -21.71
C ARG A 41 -24.91 -11.42 -20.55
N ARG A 42 -25.46 -11.13 -19.37
CA ARG A 42 -24.73 -10.96 -18.10
C ARG A 42 -23.85 -12.18 -17.78
N LEU A 43 -22.60 -11.92 -17.38
CA LEU A 43 -21.66 -12.93 -16.91
C LEU A 43 -21.56 -12.88 -15.38
N THR A 44 -21.70 -14.02 -14.71
CA THR A 44 -21.47 -14.11 -13.25
C THR A 44 -20.09 -14.71 -13.00
N VAL A 45 -19.18 -13.89 -12.46
CA VAL A 45 -17.82 -14.32 -12.11
C VAL A 45 -17.74 -14.56 -10.60
N LYS A 46 -17.21 -15.71 -10.20
CA LYS A 46 -16.87 -16.08 -8.82
C LYS A 46 -15.36 -16.25 -8.73
N LEU A 47 -14.68 -15.31 -8.08
CA LEU A 47 -13.25 -15.38 -7.84
C LEU A 47 -12.99 -16.19 -6.56
N GLU A 48 -12.09 -17.16 -6.64
CA GLU A 48 -11.55 -17.87 -5.49
C GLU A 48 -10.05 -17.62 -5.50
N VAL A 49 -9.53 -16.94 -4.48
CA VAL A 49 -8.10 -16.61 -4.36
C VAL A 49 -7.48 -17.58 -3.38
N LYS A 50 -6.59 -18.45 -3.87
CA LYS A 50 -5.81 -19.35 -3.03
C LYS A 50 -4.40 -18.78 -2.88
N ILE A 51 -4.11 -18.23 -1.70
CA ILE A 51 -2.77 -17.73 -1.38
C ILE A 51 -1.93 -18.89 -0.85
N SER A 52 -1.05 -19.44 -1.68
CA SER A 52 -0.02 -20.39 -1.24
C SER A 52 1.29 -19.65 -1.00
N CYS A 53 1.39 -19.01 0.16
CA CYS A 53 2.67 -18.47 0.61
C CYS A 53 3.28 -19.45 1.60
N GLU A 54 4.41 -20.07 1.26
CA GLU A 54 5.09 -21.01 2.15
C GLU A 54 5.43 -20.38 3.50
N ALA A 55 5.79 -19.10 3.53
CA ALA A 55 6.09 -18.40 4.78
C ALA A 55 4.84 -18.29 5.68
N LEU A 56 3.68 -17.95 5.10
CA LEU A 56 2.40 -17.95 5.82
C LEU A 56 1.97 -19.36 6.22
N GLN A 57 2.15 -20.35 5.34
CA GLN A 57 1.84 -21.74 5.66
C GLN A 57 2.73 -22.26 6.80
N ARG A 58 4.03 -21.92 6.84
CA ARG A 58 4.93 -22.26 7.96
C ARG A 58 4.59 -21.50 9.24
N ALA A 59 4.15 -20.25 9.13
CA ALA A 59 3.72 -19.45 10.28
C ALA A 59 2.43 -19.98 10.90
N VAL A 60 1.47 -20.42 10.07
CA VAL A 60 0.16 -20.96 10.49
C VAL A 60 0.25 -22.44 10.84
N ALA A 61 1.13 -23.21 10.21
CA ALA A 61 1.35 -24.63 10.51
C ALA A 61 2.20 -24.85 11.77
N ARG A 62 2.44 -23.83 12.61
CA ARG A 62 2.99 -24.06 13.95
C ARG A 62 2.04 -25.04 14.66
N PRO A 63 2.51 -26.25 14.98
CA PRO A 63 1.66 -27.25 15.57
C PRO A 63 1.20 -26.74 16.93
N LEU A 64 -0.12 -26.73 17.16
CA LEU A 64 -0.75 -26.50 18.46
C LEU A 64 -0.39 -27.59 19.50
N TYR A 65 0.53 -28.49 19.17
CA TYR A 65 1.13 -29.44 20.11
C TYR A 65 2.33 -28.80 20.82
N PHE A 66 2.07 -27.79 21.63
CA PHE A 66 2.92 -27.53 22.79
C PHE A 66 2.32 -28.31 23.95
N ASN A 67 2.48 -29.64 23.90
CA ASN A 67 2.23 -30.47 25.05
C ASN A 67 3.46 -30.31 25.96
N GLU A 68 3.26 -29.52 27.01
CA GLU A 68 4.16 -29.27 28.12
C GLU A 68 4.36 -30.59 28.86
N SER A 69 5.29 -31.41 28.39
CA SER A 69 5.82 -32.54 29.15
C SER A 69 7.08 -32.03 29.84
N ASP A 70 6.91 -31.58 31.08
CA ASP A 70 8.03 -31.19 31.95
C ASP A 70 8.97 -32.39 32.13
N PRO A 71 10.25 -32.29 31.75
CA PRO A 71 11.23 -33.27 32.13
C PRO A 71 11.56 -33.14 33.63
N PRO A 72 11.83 -34.27 34.32
CA PRO A 72 12.14 -34.26 35.74
C PRO A 72 13.40 -33.45 36.03
N GLU A 73 13.26 -32.56 37.01
CA GLU A 73 14.25 -31.58 37.46
C GLU A 73 15.56 -32.26 37.90
N THR A 74 16.61 -32.09 37.10
CA THR A 74 17.98 -32.19 37.61
C THR A 74 18.41 -30.81 38.11
N PRO A 75 18.82 -30.67 39.39
CA PRO A 75 19.25 -29.39 39.95
C PRO A 75 20.62 -29.01 39.40
N SER A 76 20.63 -28.26 38.29
CA SER A 76 21.84 -27.64 37.77
C SER A 76 21.90 -26.19 38.24
N MET A 77 22.91 -25.90 39.07
CA MET A 77 23.25 -24.59 39.64
C MET A 77 23.79 -23.58 38.61
N ALA A 78 23.53 -23.81 37.31
CA ALA A 78 23.97 -22.93 36.24
C ALA A 78 22.95 -21.80 36.04
N GLY A 79 23.18 -20.68 36.74
CA GLY A 79 22.70 -19.33 36.46
C GLY A 79 21.33 -19.19 35.80
N HIS A 80 20.32 -18.85 36.60
CA HIS A 80 19.00 -18.39 36.16
C HIS A 80 19.09 -17.12 35.28
N ARG A 81 19.55 -17.24 34.02
CA ARG A 81 19.07 -16.36 32.96
C ARG A 81 17.59 -16.68 32.80
N THR A 82 16.76 -15.79 33.34
CA THR A 82 15.31 -15.96 33.43
C THR A 82 14.74 -16.18 32.03
N LYS A 83 13.77 -17.11 31.90
CA LYS A 83 13.00 -17.35 30.65
C LYS A 83 12.49 -16.05 30.00
N GLN A 84 12.37 -14.99 30.80
CA GLN A 84 12.07 -13.63 30.37
C GLN A 84 13.12 -13.02 29.42
N GLN A 85 14.43 -13.14 29.72
CA GLN A 85 15.50 -12.61 28.87
C GLN A 85 15.50 -13.24 27.46
N LEU A 86 15.11 -14.51 27.35
CA LEU A 86 14.99 -15.20 26.05
C LEU A 86 13.73 -14.77 25.28
N LYS A 87 12.65 -14.36 25.96
CA LYS A 87 11.45 -13.81 25.31
C LYS A 87 11.72 -12.39 24.81
N ASP A 88 12.36 -11.57 25.63
CA ASP A 88 12.68 -10.18 25.31
C ASP A 88 13.63 -10.11 24.10
N GLY A 89 14.69 -10.93 24.08
CA GLY A 89 15.61 -10.98 22.91
C GLY A 89 14.95 -11.46 21.61
N ARG A 90 13.92 -12.31 21.66
CA ARG A 90 13.16 -12.71 20.46
C ARG A 90 12.22 -11.61 19.95
N ALA A 91 11.67 -10.80 20.85
CA ALA A 91 10.85 -9.66 20.47
C ALA A 91 11.71 -8.58 19.83
N GLU A 92 12.90 -8.33 20.37
CA GLU A 92 13.88 -7.39 19.84
C GLU A 92 14.35 -7.77 18.44
N ILE A 93 14.77 -9.02 18.21
CA ILE A 93 15.17 -9.50 16.86
C ILE A 93 14.04 -9.34 15.84
N ARG A 94 12.78 -9.56 16.23
CA ARG A 94 11.63 -9.38 15.32
C ARG A 94 11.34 -7.90 15.05
N ALA A 95 11.48 -7.05 16.05
CA ALA A 95 11.32 -5.61 15.90
C ALA A 95 12.39 -5.06 14.95
N GLU A 96 13.64 -5.49 15.11
CA GLU A 96 14.76 -5.15 14.24
C GLU A 96 14.54 -5.63 12.80
N GLN A 97 14.11 -6.90 12.60
CA GLN A 97 13.76 -7.41 11.26
C GLN A 97 12.64 -6.60 10.61
N LYS A 98 11.57 -6.28 11.36
CA LYS A 98 10.46 -5.48 10.85
C LYS A 98 10.89 -4.03 10.53
N ALA A 99 11.78 -3.45 11.33
CA ALA A 99 12.36 -2.15 11.07
C ALA A 99 13.21 -2.17 9.78
N GLN A 100 14.01 -3.21 9.59
CA GLN A 100 14.80 -3.40 8.37
C GLN A 100 13.90 -3.55 7.13
N GLU A 101 12.85 -4.39 7.19
CA GLU A 101 11.89 -4.55 6.09
C GLU A 101 11.18 -3.22 5.74
N ARG A 102 10.84 -2.42 6.76
CA ARG A 102 10.27 -1.07 6.57
C ARG A 102 11.26 -0.13 5.90
N MET A 103 12.52 -0.13 6.31
CA MET A 103 13.58 0.68 5.69
C MET A 103 13.83 0.29 4.24
N GLU A 104 13.87 -1.00 3.93
CA GLU A 104 14.04 -1.51 2.57
C GLU A 104 12.85 -1.12 1.67
N THR A 105 11.63 -1.29 2.19
CA THR A 105 10.39 -0.87 1.48
C THR A 105 10.35 0.63 1.24
N ALA A 106 10.70 1.44 2.25
CA ALA A 106 10.77 2.90 2.13
C ALA A 106 11.81 3.33 1.08
N THR A 107 12.95 2.65 1.05
CA THR A 107 14.01 2.90 0.06
C THR A 107 13.53 2.56 -1.34
N LEU A 108 12.86 1.42 -1.53
CA LEU A 108 12.27 1.01 -2.80
C LEU A 108 11.23 2.01 -3.33
N ILE A 109 10.33 2.48 -2.46
CA ILE A 109 9.29 3.46 -2.84
C ILE A 109 9.95 4.78 -3.25
N LYS A 110 10.98 5.21 -2.53
CA LYS A 110 11.73 6.44 -2.84
C LYS A 110 12.43 6.33 -4.19
N THR A 111 13.19 5.27 -4.44
CA THR A 111 13.91 5.07 -5.72
C THR A 111 12.94 4.94 -6.89
N GLN A 112 11.80 4.28 -6.71
CA GLN A 112 10.74 4.22 -7.73
C GLN A 112 10.17 5.61 -8.03
N ALA A 113 9.90 6.43 -7.01
CA ALA A 113 9.41 7.79 -7.20
C ALA A 113 10.43 8.68 -7.94
N ASP A 114 11.72 8.53 -7.63
CA ASP A 114 12.81 9.26 -8.28
C ASP A 114 12.90 8.88 -9.78
N HIS A 115 12.87 7.59 -10.13
CA HIS A 115 12.84 7.15 -11.52
C HIS A 115 11.56 7.57 -12.25
N THR A 116 10.41 7.58 -11.57
CA THR A 116 9.16 8.09 -12.17
C THR A 116 9.31 9.55 -12.57
N ALA A 117 9.87 10.39 -11.70
CA ALA A 117 10.14 11.79 -12.01
C ALA A 117 11.14 11.94 -13.17
N GLU A 118 12.18 11.11 -13.21
CA GLU A 118 13.17 11.12 -14.28
C GLU A 118 12.58 10.73 -15.65
N ILE A 119 11.70 9.73 -15.67
CA ILE A 119 10.94 9.33 -16.87
C ILE A 119 10.03 10.47 -17.32
N VAL A 120 9.27 11.07 -16.41
CA VAL A 120 8.38 12.21 -16.71
C VAL A 120 9.16 13.35 -17.36
N ASN A 121 10.32 13.70 -16.80
CA ASN A 121 11.16 14.76 -17.32
C ASN A 121 11.77 14.42 -18.69
N SER A 122 12.19 13.17 -18.89
CA SER A 122 12.83 12.73 -20.14
C SER A 122 11.84 12.59 -21.31
N TRP A 123 10.57 12.32 -21.01
CA TRP A 123 9.55 12.01 -22.02
C TRP A 123 8.42 13.04 -22.08
N ARG A 124 8.63 14.23 -21.49
CA ARG A 124 7.72 15.36 -21.65
C ARG A 124 7.68 15.75 -23.13
N CYS A 125 6.48 15.86 -23.70
CA CYS A 125 6.32 16.09 -25.12
C CYS A 125 6.66 17.55 -25.48
N HIS A 126 7.87 17.77 -25.99
CA HIS A 126 8.34 19.08 -26.44
C HIS A 126 7.82 19.51 -27.83
N LYS A 127 7.09 18.65 -28.54
CA LYS A 127 6.58 18.95 -29.90
C LYS A 127 5.42 19.96 -29.94
N GLY A 128 5.04 20.55 -28.80
CA GLY A 128 4.01 21.59 -28.69
C GLY A 128 2.70 21.21 -29.37
N ASP A 129 2.09 22.17 -30.06
CA ASP A 129 0.79 22.09 -30.78
C ASP A 129 0.69 20.93 -31.77
N ASN A 130 1.82 20.41 -32.26
CA ASN A 130 1.81 19.34 -33.26
C ASN A 130 1.46 17.98 -32.65
N CYS A 131 1.60 17.81 -31.33
CA CYS A 131 1.17 16.61 -30.62
C CYS A 131 -0.14 16.89 -29.88
N ARG A 132 -1.15 16.03 -30.06
CA ARG A 132 -2.43 16.15 -29.32
C ARG A 132 -2.28 16.03 -27.80
N ASN A 133 -1.16 15.50 -27.32
CA ASN A 133 -0.80 15.42 -25.90
C ASN A 133 0.28 16.47 -25.59
N GLY A 134 0.06 17.72 -26.03
CA GLY A 134 0.98 18.83 -25.77
C GLY A 134 1.19 19.00 -24.27
N GLY A 135 2.44 19.14 -23.83
CA GLY A 135 2.80 19.19 -22.42
C GLY A 135 2.78 17.84 -21.69
N GLY A 136 2.00 16.86 -22.14
CA GLY A 136 1.90 15.51 -21.58
C GLY A 136 3.12 14.61 -21.86
N ILE A 137 3.08 13.38 -21.36
CA ILE A 137 4.17 12.41 -21.48
C ILE A 137 3.93 11.51 -22.69
N CYS A 138 4.87 11.53 -23.64
CA CYS A 138 4.80 10.75 -24.87
C CYS A 138 6.05 9.90 -25.05
N TYR A 139 5.86 8.63 -25.38
CA TYR A 139 6.94 7.80 -25.91
C TYR A 139 7.00 7.94 -27.43
N VAL A 140 8.20 8.18 -27.95
CA VAL A 140 8.48 8.28 -29.39
C VAL A 140 9.58 7.27 -29.72
N PRO A 141 9.29 6.19 -30.46
CA PRO A 141 10.31 5.26 -30.89
C PRO A 141 11.38 5.98 -31.72
N LEU A 142 12.65 5.60 -31.53
CA LEU A 142 13.77 6.14 -32.30
C LEU A 142 13.49 6.04 -33.81
N GLY A 143 13.65 7.16 -34.52
CA GLY A 143 13.38 7.26 -35.97
C GLY A 143 11.91 7.31 -36.37
N SER A 144 10.97 7.28 -35.43
CA SER A 144 9.53 7.39 -35.70
C SER A 144 9.00 8.78 -35.39
N MET A 145 8.01 9.23 -36.18
CA MET A 145 7.23 10.44 -35.89
C MET A 145 5.94 10.12 -35.12
N ILE A 146 5.79 8.86 -34.67
CA ILE A 146 4.60 8.39 -33.98
C ILE A 146 4.77 8.56 -32.48
N HIS A 147 3.87 9.32 -31.87
CA HIS A 147 3.81 9.49 -30.42
C HIS A 147 2.83 8.48 -29.81
N TYR A 148 3.21 7.88 -28.68
CA TYR A 148 2.33 7.06 -27.86
C TYR A 148 2.09 7.74 -26.52
N GLN A 149 0.82 7.87 -26.13
CA GLN A 149 0.48 8.47 -24.82
C GLN A 149 0.91 7.53 -23.69
N VAL A 150 1.73 8.02 -22.78
CA VAL A 150 2.15 7.28 -21.58
C VAL A 150 1.24 7.67 -20.43
N ARG A 151 0.44 6.72 -19.94
CA ARG A 151 -0.46 6.95 -18.79
C ARG A 151 0.30 6.85 -17.46
N PRO A 152 -0.19 7.46 -16.37
CA PRO A 152 0.45 7.40 -15.06
C PRO A 152 0.76 5.97 -14.58
N ASN A 153 -0.19 5.03 -14.72
CA ASN A 153 0.02 3.63 -14.31
C ASN A 153 1.17 2.95 -15.08
N ASN A 154 1.44 3.38 -16.32
CA ASN A 154 2.53 2.86 -17.12
C ASN A 154 3.88 3.37 -16.62
N LEU A 155 3.92 4.60 -16.08
CA LEU A 155 5.13 5.18 -15.50
C LEU A 155 5.52 4.46 -14.21
N ASP A 156 4.56 4.20 -13.33
CA ASP A 156 4.80 3.49 -12.07
C ASP A 156 5.34 2.07 -12.35
N SER A 157 4.74 1.36 -13.31
CA SER A 157 5.20 0.04 -13.74
C SER A 157 6.58 0.10 -14.38
N TRP A 158 6.87 1.11 -15.21
CA TRP A 158 8.18 1.27 -15.83
C TRP A 158 9.27 1.57 -14.79
N ALA A 159 9.04 2.53 -13.90
CA ALA A 159 9.95 2.86 -12.82
C ALA A 159 10.24 1.65 -11.92
N TYR A 160 9.22 0.88 -11.58
CA TYR A 160 9.38 -0.37 -10.83
C TYR A 160 10.33 -1.34 -11.54
N LYS A 161 10.16 -1.55 -12.86
CA LYS A 161 11.02 -2.45 -13.64
C LYS A 161 12.49 -2.00 -13.70
N ILE A 162 12.75 -0.69 -13.70
CA ILE A 162 14.10 -0.13 -13.56
C ILE A 162 14.68 -0.51 -12.20
N VAL A 163 13.94 -0.30 -11.11
CA VAL A 163 14.39 -0.60 -9.75
C VAL A 163 14.66 -2.09 -9.55
N THR A 164 13.85 -2.97 -10.15
CA THR A 164 14.07 -4.43 -10.11
C THR A 164 15.21 -4.92 -10.99
N GLY A 165 15.84 -4.04 -11.78
CA GLY A 165 16.95 -4.40 -12.67
C GLY A 165 16.51 -5.27 -13.87
N GLU A 166 15.30 -5.06 -14.39
CA GLU A 166 14.87 -5.79 -15.59
C GLU A 166 15.76 -5.41 -16.79
N ASN A 167 16.30 -6.42 -17.46
CA ASN A 167 17.23 -6.22 -18.58
C ASN A 167 16.58 -5.36 -19.67
N ASN A 168 17.36 -4.44 -20.24
CA ASN A 168 16.94 -3.51 -21.30
C ASN A 168 15.80 -2.56 -20.90
N VAL A 169 15.57 -2.35 -19.61
CA VAL A 169 14.67 -1.29 -19.11
C VAL A 169 15.51 -0.17 -18.52
N SER A 170 15.29 1.05 -19.00
CA SER A 170 15.95 2.24 -18.47
C SER A 170 15.03 3.45 -18.59
N VAL A 171 15.43 4.58 -18.03
CA VAL A 171 14.68 5.84 -18.18
C VAL A 171 14.49 6.20 -19.66
N ARG A 172 15.42 5.83 -20.55
CA ARG A 172 15.35 6.09 -22.00
C ARG A 172 14.78 4.94 -22.82
N LEU A 173 14.50 3.79 -22.20
CA LEU A 173 14.02 2.62 -22.93
C LEU A 173 12.90 1.95 -22.11
N PRO A 174 11.62 2.15 -22.50
CA PRO A 174 10.51 1.50 -21.82
C PRO A 174 10.54 -0.03 -22.02
N PRO A 175 9.90 -0.78 -21.10
CA PRO A 175 9.76 -2.22 -21.24
C PRO A 175 9.14 -2.60 -22.59
N ALA A 176 9.70 -3.62 -23.26
CA ALA A 176 9.26 -4.03 -24.60
C ALA A 176 7.76 -4.37 -24.64
N MET A 177 7.28 -5.08 -23.62
CA MET A 177 5.85 -5.41 -23.44
C MET A 177 4.95 -4.18 -23.40
N LEU A 178 5.41 -3.11 -22.75
CA LEU A 178 4.68 -1.86 -22.63
C LEU A 178 4.58 -1.16 -24.01
N VAL A 179 5.68 -1.17 -24.77
CA VAL A 179 5.73 -0.63 -26.13
C VAL A 179 4.81 -1.40 -27.07
N GLU A 180 4.80 -2.73 -26.98
CA GLU A 180 3.93 -3.59 -27.77
C GLU A 180 2.45 -3.35 -27.44
N ALA A 181 2.11 -3.25 -26.15
CA ALA A 181 0.77 -2.90 -25.71
C ALA A 181 0.29 -1.54 -26.26
N TRP A 182 1.18 -0.54 -26.33
CA TRP A 182 0.84 0.76 -26.93
C TRP A 182 0.61 0.69 -28.44
N ARG A 183 1.37 -0.17 -29.14
CA ARG A 183 1.20 -0.41 -30.58
C ARG A 183 -0.14 -1.09 -30.87
N LEU A 184 -0.52 -2.09 -30.08
CA LEU A 184 -1.74 -2.88 -30.27
C LEU A 184 -3.01 -2.12 -29.88
N ARG A 185 -3.01 -1.41 -28.74
CA ARG A 185 -4.23 -0.79 -28.18
C ARG A 185 -4.61 0.56 -28.76
N GLY A 186 -3.92 1.03 -29.80
CA GLY A 186 -4.27 2.28 -30.46
C GLY A 186 -4.02 3.54 -29.63
N ASN A 187 -3.11 3.51 -28.65
CA ASN A 187 -2.65 4.70 -27.90
C ASN A 187 -1.78 5.66 -28.76
N LYS A 188 -1.88 5.52 -30.08
CA LYS A 188 -1.15 6.30 -31.08
C LYS A 188 -1.79 7.68 -31.19
N LEU A 189 -1.02 8.71 -30.83
CA LEU A 189 -1.42 10.09 -31.01
C LEU A 189 -1.19 10.49 -32.47
N ARG A 190 -2.20 11.09 -33.09
CA ARG A 190 -2.04 11.69 -34.42
C ARG A 190 -1.26 12.99 -34.26
N VAL A 191 -0.02 12.99 -34.75
CA VAL A 191 0.77 14.21 -34.92
C VAL A 191 0.32 14.82 -36.24
N ASN A 192 -0.50 15.87 -36.19
CA ASN A 192 -0.90 16.58 -37.39
C ASN A 192 -0.05 17.86 -37.50
N PRO A 193 0.91 17.92 -38.44
CA PRO A 193 1.83 19.04 -38.57
C PRO A 193 1.13 20.38 -38.91
N ASN A 194 -0.12 20.34 -39.38
CA ASN A 194 -0.89 21.53 -39.74
C ASN A 194 -1.92 21.94 -38.67
N ASN A 195 -2.01 21.20 -37.56
CA ASN A 195 -3.04 21.46 -36.55
C ASN A 195 -2.51 22.47 -35.51
N ARG A 196 -2.27 23.72 -35.93
CA ARG A 196 -2.11 24.88 -35.03
C ARG A 196 -3.45 25.27 -34.38
N ARG A 197 -4.18 24.31 -33.82
CA ARG A 197 -5.30 24.69 -32.94
C ARG A 197 -4.67 25.26 -31.68
N ARG A 198 -5.01 26.51 -31.36
CA ARG A 198 -4.89 27.06 -30.01
C ARG A 198 -5.46 25.99 -29.07
N ILE A 199 -4.57 25.31 -28.35
CA ILE A 199 -4.96 24.51 -27.20
C ILE A 199 -5.34 25.57 -26.19
N ASP A 200 -6.63 25.83 -26.04
CA ASP A 200 -7.13 26.56 -24.88
C ASP A 200 -6.72 25.72 -23.66
N ASP A 201 -5.83 26.30 -22.84
CA ASP A 201 -4.86 25.70 -21.92
C ASP A 201 -5.48 25.02 -20.68
N ASP A 202 -6.78 24.68 -20.71
CA ASP A 202 -7.55 24.44 -19.49
C ASP A 202 -7.92 22.97 -19.20
N SER A 203 -7.63 21.99 -20.07
CA SER A 203 -8.20 20.63 -19.90
C SER A 203 -7.23 19.48 -19.64
N ASP A 204 -5.95 19.57 -20.00
CA ASP A 204 -5.00 18.44 -19.88
C ASP A 204 -3.87 18.67 -18.85
N ASP A 205 -3.73 19.90 -18.34
CA ASP A 205 -2.76 20.23 -17.29
C ASP A 205 -3.11 19.56 -15.94
N ASP A 206 -4.40 19.28 -15.71
CA ASP A 206 -4.89 18.58 -14.51
C ASP A 206 -4.30 17.18 -14.33
N GLY A 207 -3.98 16.47 -15.43
CA GLY A 207 -3.41 15.12 -15.36
C GLY A 207 -1.97 15.13 -14.87
N ILE A 208 -1.16 16.06 -15.38
CA ILE A 208 0.25 16.22 -15.03
C ILE A 208 0.38 16.84 -13.65
N LYS A 209 -0.34 17.94 -13.40
CA LYS A 209 -0.45 18.55 -12.06
C LYS A 209 -0.97 17.55 -11.04
N GLY A 210 -1.89 16.66 -11.43
CA GLY A 210 -2.37 15.57 -10.59
C GLY A 210 -1.27 14.56 -10.23
N ALA A 211 -0.46 14.13 -11.20
CA ALA A 211 0.67 13.23 -10.95
C ALA A 211 1.76 13.91 -10.10
N GLU A 212 2.10 15.16 -10.39
CA GLU A 212 3.05 15.96 -9.62
C GLU A 212 2.55 16.19 -8.19
N ARG A 213 1.27 16.54 -8.00
CA ARG A 213 0.63 16.69 -6.68
C ARG A 213 0.60 15.37 -5.92
N LYS A 214 0.37 14.24 -6.60
CA LYS A 214 0.41 12.90 -5.99
C LYS A 214 1.83 12.54 -5.55
N ALA A 215 2.84 12.81 -6.38
CA ALA A 215 4.24 12.61 -6.04
C ALA A 215 4.68 13.53 -4.88
N ALA A 216 4.27 14.80 -4.88
CA ALA A 216 4.52 15.73 -3.79
C ALA A 216 3.84 15.28 -2.49
N LYS A 217 2.59 14.82 -2.55
CA LYS A 217 1.87 14.27 -1.39
C LYS A 217 2.54 13.01 -0.85
N ALA A 218 3.05 12.13 -1.73
CA ALA A 218 3.82 10.96 -1.32
C ALA A 218 5.12 11.36 -0.60
N ARG A 219 5.88 12.33 -1.14
CA ARG A 219 7.07 12.87 -0.48
C ARG A 219 6.74 13.50 0.88
N ALA A 220 5.66 14.27 0.96
CA ALA A 220 5.20 14.87 2.22
C ALA A 220 4.82 13.81 3.25
N ARG A 221 4.12 12.75 2.83
CA ARG A 221 3.77 11.62 3.69
C ARG A 221 5.00 10.89 4.22
N MET A 222 5.99 10.63 3.36
CA MET A 222 7.27 10.03 3.77
C MET A 222 8.04 10.90 4.75
N ARG A 223 7.97 12.23 4.60
CA ARG A 223 8.59 13.18 5.52
C ARG A 223 7.90 13.17 6.89
N LEU A 224 6.56 13.13 6.92
CA LEU A 224 5.80 13.00 8.17
C LEU A 224 6.10 11.69 8.87
N GLN A 225 6.11 10.58 8.15
CA GLN A 225 6.42 9.27 8.71
C GLN A 225 7.83 9.24 9.33
N ARG A 226 8.82 9.87 8.70
CA ARG A 226 10.16 10.00 9.29
C ARG A 226 10.15 10.79 10.61
N LEU A 227 9.36 11.86 10.70
CA LEU A 227 9.25 12.64 11.93
C LEU A 227 8.55 11.84 13.04
N GLU A 228 7.53 11.05 12.69
CA GLU A 228 6.87 10.13 13.63
C GLU A 228 7.84 9.06 14.14
N ASP A 229 8.63 8.45 13.25
CA ASP A 229 9.64 7.45 13.63
C ASP A 229 10.73 8.07 14.55
N GLU A 230 11.18 9.30 14.27
CA GLU A 230 12.13 10.05 15.12
C GLU A 230 11.53 10.39 16.51
N GLU A 231 10.24 10.70 16.57
CA GLU A 231 9.53 10.95 17.83
C GLU A 231 9.37 9.66 18.65
N GLU A 232 9.03 8.54 18.00
CA GLU A 232 8.94 7.22 18.65
C GLU A 232 10.30 6.79 19.22
N GLU A 233 11.40 7.00 18.47
CA GLU A 233 12.76 6.70 18.94
C GLU A 233 13.15 7.58 20.14
N MET A 234 12.81 8.87 20.13
CA MET A 234 13.01 9.75 21.28
C MET A 234 12.19 9.33 22.50
N GLU A 235 10.94 8.89 22.30
CA GLU A 235 10.09 8.39 23.38
C GLU A 235 10.66 7.08 23.95
N GLU A 236 11.14 6.18 23.10
CA GLU A 236 11.78 4.94 23.52
C GLU A 236 13.08 5.21 24.30
N GLN A 237 13.92 6.14 23.85
CA GLN A 237 15.09 6.59 24.63
C GLN A 237 14.68 7.17 26.00
N ARG A 238 13.58 7.94 26.08
CA ARG A 238 13.05 8.42 27.37
C ARG A 238 12.60 7.26 28.25
N ARG A 239 11.94 6.24 27.70
CA ARG A 239 11.53 5.03 28.42
C ARG A 239 12.74 4.25 28.92
N GLN A 240 13.76 4.05 28.09
CA GLN A 240 15.00 3.38 28.48
C GLN A 240 15.73 4.14 29.59
N ARG A 241 15.85 5.47 29.51
CA ARG A 241 16.42 6.30 30.59
C ARG A 241 15.63 6.18 31.89
N LYS A 242 14.29 6.12 31.81
CA LYS A 242 13.43 5.94 32.98
C LYS A 242 13.62 4.55 33.59
N LEU A 243 13.74 3.50 32.79
CA LEU A 243 14.03 2.14 33.24
C LEU A 243 15.43 2.05 33.86
N GLN A 244 16.46 2.65 33.27
CA GLN A 244 17.80 2.73 33.85
C GLN A 244 17.80 3.48 35.19
N ARG A 245 17.00 4.54 35.33
CA ARG A 245 16.83 5.22 36.63
C ARG A 245 16.16 4.35 37.69
N LEU A 246 15.27 3.45 37.30
CA LEU A 246 14.56 2.54 38.21
C LEU A 246 15.40 1.30 38.57
N GLN A 247 16.25 0.81 37.64
CA GLN A 247 17.16 -0.32 37.87
C GLN A 247 18.52 0.10 38.44
N GLY A 248 18.89 1.37 38.32
CA GLY A 248 20.09 1.91 38.96
C GLY A 248 20.03 1.61 40.46
N PRO A 249 21.07 0.99 41.04
CA PRO A 249 21.04 0.61 42.44
C PRO A 249 20.75 1.85 43.28
N ALA A 250 19.82 1.75 44.22
CA ALA A 250 19.54 2.74 45.25
C ALA A 250 20.73 2.90 46.23
N GLN A 251 21.94 3.10 45.69
CA GLN A 251 23.19 3.12 46.43
C GLN A 251 23.58 4.51 46.97
N LEU A 252 22.81 5.56 46.67
CA LEU A 252 23.16 6.93 47.09
C LEU A 252 22.44 7.43 48.35
N ASN A 253 21.81 6.54 49.11
CA ASN A 253 21.34 6.89 50.46
C ASN A 253 22.07 6.04 51.51
N GLN A 254 23.39 5.88 51.38
CA GLN A 254 24.19 5.59 52.56
C GLN A 254 24.23 6.88 53.40
N PRO A 255 23.80 6.84 54.67
CA PRO A 255 23.98 7.97 55.56
C PRO A 255 25.47 8.27 55.65
N MET A 256 25.85 9.49 55.26
CA MET A 256 27.20 9.99 55.50
C MET A 256 27.55 9.74 56.98
N PRO A 257 28.67 9.05 57.27
CA PRO A 257 29.07 8.83 58.65
C PRO A 257 29.28 10.19 59.33
N PRO A 258 28.79 10.36 60.57
CA PRO A 258 28.93 11.62 61.28
C PRO A 258 30.42 11.95 61.47
N TYR A 259 30.77 13.17 61.07
CA TYR A 259 32.08 13.79 61.27
C TYR A 259 32.56 13.61 62.71
N SER A 260 33.60 12.80 62.89
CA SER A 260 34.43 12.78 64.09
C SER A 260 35.78 13.44 63.80
N TRP A 261 35.85 14.72 64.17
CA TRP A 261 36.96 15.49 64.77
C TRP A 261 38.44 15.06 64.53
N LEU A 262 39.21 16.03 63.96
CA LEU A 262 40.65 16.36 64.14
C LEU A 262 41.73 15.59 63.32
N PRO A 263 42.97 16.13 63.09
CA PRO A 263 43.57 17.46 63.38
C PRO A 263 44.30 18.13 62.16
N PRO A 264 44.93 19.32 62.31
CA PRO A 264 45.54 20.09 61.22
C PRO A 264 47.05 19.84 61.07
N HIS A 265 47.46 19.24 59.96
CA HIS A 265 48.84 19.25 59.45
C HIS A 265 48.70 19.33 57.91
N GLY A 266 49.16 20.36 57.19
CA GLY A 266 50.52 20.87 57.18
C GLY A 266 51.37 19.99 56.24
N TYR A 267 51.82 20.57 55.11
CA TYR A 267 52.77 20.06 54.08
C TYR A 267 52.20 19.69 52.69
N PRO A 268 53.02 19.87 51.62
CA PRO A 268 52.65 20.62 50.42
C PRO A 268 52.74 19.75 49.16
N HIS A 269 52.42 20.36 48.01
CA HIS A 269 52.85 20.00 46.65
C HIS A 269 53.23 18.54 46.38
N LEU A 270 52.41 17.84 45.60
CA LEU A 270 52.90 16.89 44.59
C LEU A 270 51.90 16.86 43.42
N TYR A 271 52.46 17.13 42.24
CA TYR A 271 51.82 17.12 40.93
C TYR A 271 51.08 15.80 40.64
N PRO A 272 50.03 15.82 39.79
CA PRO A 272 49.51 14.58 39.23
C PRO A 272 50.55 13.95 38.27
N PRO A 273 50.77 12.63 38.33
CA PRO A 273 51.68 11.95 37.42
C PRO A 273 51.13 11.94 36.00
N PHE A 274 52.02 12.23 35.06
CA PHE A 274 51.90 11.94 33.63
C PHE A 274 51.37 10.51 33.42
N GLN A 275 50.25 10.37 32.71
CA GLN A 275 49.79 9.08 32.19
C GLN A 275 50.55 8.76 30.90
N PRO A 276 51.25 7.62 30.79
CA PRO A 276 51.88 7.18 29.56
C PRO A 276 50.82 6.71 28.54
N GLY A 277 51.11 6.96 27.27
CA GLY A 277 50.20 6.82 26.14
C GLY A 277 49.53 5.46 26.02
N TYR A 278 48.25 5.50 25.66
CA TYR A 278 47.51 4.36 25.17
C TYR A 278 48.03 3.96 23.78
N PRO A 279 48.33 2.67 23.54
CA PRO A 279 48.63 2.19 22.20
C PRO A 279 47.35 2.22 21.35
N THR A 280 47.49 2.72 20.13
CA THR A 280 46.50 2.63 19.05
C THR A 280 46.19 1.16 18.74
N PRO A 281 44.91 0.76 18.63
CA PRO A 281 44.58 -0.57 18.12
C PRO A 281 44.95 -0.62 16.64
N SER A 282 45.94 -1.45 16.31
CA SER A 282 46.25 -1.81 14.93
C SER A 282 45.04 -2.55 14.33
N ALA A 283 44.50 -1.99 13.25
CA ALA A 283 43.48 -2.65 12.46
C ALA A 283 44.03 -3.96 11.88
N PRO A 284 43.31 -5.09 11.98
CA PRO A 284 43.71 -6.32 11.32
C PRO A 284 43.62 -6.14 9.80
N ALA A 285 44.68 -6.54 9.10
CA ALA A 285 44.75 -6.60 7.65
C ALA A 285 43.63 -7.50 7.08
N PRO A 286 43.02 -7.15 5.93
CA PRO A 286 42.00 -7.96 5.30
C PRO A 286 42.59 -9.30 4.86
N ALA A 287 42.00 -10.39 5.36
CA ALA A 287 42.32 -11.74 4.94
C ALA A 287 42.01 -11.92 3.44
N ALA A 288 42.97 -12.51 2.72
CA ALA A 288 42.82 -12.86 1.31
C ALA A 288 41.63 -13.83 1.11
N PRO A 289 40.92 -13.75 -0.03
CA PRO A 289 39.81 -14.64 -0.32
C PRO A 289 40.30 -16.08 -0.52
N ALA A 290 39.67 -17.02 0.20
CA ALA A 290 39.88 -18.45 0.02
C ALA A 290 39.41 -18.91 -1.38
N PRO A 291 40.06 -19.94 -1.98
CA PRO A 291 39.67 -20.47 -3.27
C PRO A 291 38.29 -21.14 -3.22
N ALA A 292 37.50 -20.90 -4.28
CA ALA A 292 36.16 -21.42 -4.45
C ALA A 292 36.14 -22.96 -4.44
N ALA A 293 35.26 -23.54 -3.61
CA ALA A 293 34.97 -24.96 -3.61
C ALA A 293 34.19 -25.36 -4.89
N PRO A 294 34.44 -26.56 -5.46
CA PRO A 294 33.76 -27.03 -6.65
C PRO A 294 32.29 -27.36 -6.38
N ALA A 295 31.44 -27.02 -7.36
CA ALA A 295 30.00 -27.22 -7.35
C ALA A 295 29.61 -28.72 -7.28
N PRO A 296 28.61 -29.11 -6.46
CA PRO A 296 28.07 -30.45 -6.48
C PRO A 296 27.19 -30.69 -7.72
N ALA A 297 27.31 -31.89 -8.27
CA ALA A 297 26.61 -32.37 -9.46
C ALA A 297 25.08 -32.40 -9.28
N ALA A 298 24.38 -32.09 -10.37
CA ALA A 298 22.93 -32.08 -10.47
C ALA A 298 22.31 -33.47 -10.20
N PRO A 299 21.22 -33.57 -9.41
CA PRO A 299 20.47 -34.81 -9.29
C PRO A 299 19.60 -35.06 -10.53
N ALA A 300 19.54 -36.33 -10.93
CA ALA A 300 18.74 -36.85 -12.03
C ALA A 300 17.22 -36.70 -11.80
N PRO A 301 16.41 -36.65 -12.88
CA PRO A 301 14.96 -36.44 -12.77
C PRO A 301 14.25 -37.69 -12.20
N ALA A 302 13.53 -37.48 -11.10
CA ALA A 302 12.64 -38.47 -10.49
C ALA A 302 11.31 -38.59 -11.26
N ALA A 303 10.80 -39.82 -11.30
CA ALA A 303 9.66 -40.28 -12.07
C ALA A 303 8.33 -39.57 -11.74
N ALA A 304 7.44 -39.59 -12.74
CA ALA A 304 6.08 -39.05 -12.68
C ALA A 304 5.20 -39.72 -11.60
N PRO A 305 4.39 -38.96 -10.84
CA PRO A 305 3.41 -39.54 -9.94
C PRO A 305 2.13 -39.94 -10.67
N GLN A 306 1.70 -41.18 -10.38
CA GLN A 306 0.43 -41.77 -10.77
C GLN A 306 -0.76 -41.01 -10.16
N GLN A 307 -1.82 -40.89 -10.95
CA GLN A 307 -3.10 -40.32 -10.57
C GLN A 307 -3.76 -41.17 -9.47
N ALA A 308 -4.00 -40.58 -8.30
CA ALA A 308 -4.89 -41.13 -7.28
C ALA A 308 -6.33 -40.62 -7.50
N LEU A 309 -7.28 -41.56 -7.45
CA LEU A 309 -8.72 -41.33 -7.54
C LEU A 309 -9.23 -40.46 -6.37
N PRO A 310 -10.21 -39.56 -6.60
CA PRO A 310 -10.78 -38.75 -5.55
C PRO A 310 -11.78 -39.54 -4.69
N SER A 311 -11.53 -39.58 -3.39
CA SER A 311 -12.47 -40.03 -2.37
C SER A 311 -13.69 -39.10 -2.26
N PRO A 312 -14.88 -39.60 -1.87
CA PRO A 312 -16.09 -38.79 -1.75
C PRO A 312 -16.03 -37.85 -0.55
N THR A 313 -15.88 -36.56 -0.81
CA THR A 313 -15.90 -35.51 0.21
C THR A 313 -17.33 -35.31 0.71
N LYS A 314 -17.54 -35.52 2.02
CA LYS A 314 -18.75 -35.14 2.76
C LYS A 314 -19.14 -33.70 2.43
N SER A 315 -20.39 -33.52 1.99
CA SER A 315 -21.01 -32.23 1.74
C SER A 315 -21.08 -31.41 3.03
N ILE A 316 -20.29 -30.33 3.08
CA ILE A 316 -20.47 -29.25 4.05
C ILE A 316 -21.71 -28.46 3.60
N PRO A 317 -22.68 -28.16 4.50
CA PRO A 317 -23.86 -27.40 4.13
C PRO A 317 -23.44 -26.02 3.59
N PRO A 318 -24.07 -25.53 2.52
CA PRO A 318 -23.71 -24.25 1.92
C PRO A 318 -23.91 -23.13 2.94
N LEU A 319 -22.81 -22.51 3.35
CA LEU A 319 -22.83 -21.18 3.93
C LEU A 319 -23.32 -20.22 2.83
N SER A 320 -24.65 -20.03 2.80
CA SER A 320 -25.33 -19.01 2.04
C SER A 320 -24.70 -17.66 2.34
N SER A 321 -23.92 -17.14 1.40
CA SER A 321 -23.56 -15.73 1.35
C SER A 321 -24.84 -14.94 1.06
N SER A 322 -25.63 -14.74 2.11
CA SER A 322 -26.88 -13.99 2.11
C SER A 322 -26.64 -12.50 1.83
N PRO A 323 -27.69 -11.80 1.35
CA PRO A 323 -27.61 -10.66 0.48
C PRO A 323 -27.42 -9.37 1.29
N VAL A 324 -26.38 -8.62 0.98
CA VAL A 324 -26.33 -7.21 1.38
C VAL A 324 -26.67 -6.39 0.15
N ASN A 325 -27.94 -6.01 0.14
CA ASN A 325 -28.69 -5.18 -0.82
C ASN A 325 -29.45 -5.99 -1.88
N GLY A 326 -30.49 -6.69 -1.42
CA GLY A 326 -31.72 -6.76 -2.21
C GLY A 326 -32.15 -5.34 -2.59
N SER A 327 -32.68 -5.18 -3.79
CA SER A 327 -33.11 -3.93 -4.43
C SER A 327 -34.31 -3.25 -3.72
N GLY A 328 -34.23 -3.08 -2.40
CA GLY A 328 -35.31 -2.57 -1.55
C GLY A 328 -34.91 -2.33 -0.10
N VAL A 329 -33.62 -2.43 0.26
CA VAL A 329 -33.14 -1.81 1.50
C VAL A 329 -32.99 -0.33 1.18
N GLU A 330 -34.02 0.44 1.52
CA GLU A 330 -34.09 1.89 1.39
C GLU A 330 -32.77 2.53 1.83
N ASP A 331 -32.28 3.52 1.07
CA ASP A 331 -31.12 4.35 1.44
C ASP A 331 -31.38 4.94 2.83
N THR A 332 -30.91 4.25 3.87
CA THR A 332 -31.32 4.60 5.23
C THR A 332 -30.78 5.98 5.56
N ARG A 333 -31.54 6.76 6.34
CA ARG A 333 -31.11 8.09 6.83
C ARG A 333 -29.71 8.07 7.46
N LYS A 334 -29.28 6.91 7.98
CA LYS A 334 -27.94 6.64 8.49
C LYS A 334 -26.86 6.71 7.39
N GLU A 335 -27.12 6.14 6.22
CA GLU A 335 -26.21 6.20 5.07
C GLU A 335 -26.10 7.64 4.52
N MET A 336 -27.21 8.38 4.48
CA MET A 336 -27.18 9.80 4.10
C MET A 336 -26.31 10.64 5.06
N LYS A 337 -26.47 10.44 6.38
CA LYS A 337 -25.62 11.08 7.39
C LYS A 337 -24.15 10.69 7.25
N ALA A 338 -23.87 9.41 7.02
CA ALA A 338 -22.51 8.93 6.81
C ALA A 338 -21.87 9.52 5.55
N PHE A 339 -22.64 9.68 4.47
CA PHE A 339 -22.20 10.31 3.25
C PHE A 339 -21.78 11.76 3.48
N PHE A 340 -22.65 12.58 4.06
CA PHE A 340 -22.33 14.00 4.30
C PHE A 340 -21.23 14.18 5.35
N SER A 341 -21.18 13.35 6.39
CA SER A 341 -20.09 13.39 7.36
C SER A 341 -18.73 13.11 6.70
N TRP A 342 -18.67 12.12 5.79
CA TRP A 342 -17.47 11.86 5.00
C TRP A 342 -17.16 13.02 4.05
N LEU A 343 -18.18 13.53 3.35
CA LEU A 343 -18.00 14.58 2.36
C LEU A 343 -17.45 15.87 2.98
N ILE A 344 -17.98 16.28 4.14
CA ILE A 344 -17.52 17.44 4.91
C ILE A 344 -16.08 17.23 5.40
N SER A 345 -15.71 16.03 5.83
CA SER A 345 -14.35 15.74 6.31
C SER A 345 -13.27 15.76 5.22
N GLU A 346 -13.66 15.68 3.94
CA GLU A 346 -12.75 15.76 2.80
C GLU A 346 -12.53 17.19 2.29
N GLN A 347 -13.28 18.18 2.78
CA GLN A 347 -13.14 19.57 2.35
C GLN A 347 -12.22 20.35 3.28
N ASP A 348 -11.63 21.41 2.75
CA ASP A 348 -10.91 22.41 3.53
C ASP A 348 -11.90 23.25 4.36
N ASP A 349 -11.41 23.89 5.43
CA ASP A 349 -12.24 24.62 6.39
C ASP A 349 -13.10 25.74 5.76
N GLU A 350 -12.61 26.37 4.68
CA GLU A 350 -13.30 27.45 3.97
C GLU A 350 -14.59 26.95 3.27
N ASP A 351 -14.53 25.78 2.63
CA ASP A 351 -15.65 25.20 1.90
C ASP A 351 -16.57 24.35 2.80
N ALA A 352 -16.06 23.88 3.95
CA ALA A 352 -16.80 23.00 4.85
C ALA A 352 -18.16 23.56 5.30
N ALA A 353 -18.30 24.89 5.39
CA ALA A 353 -19.56 25.55 5.76
C ALA A 353 -20.68 25.29 4.73
N ASP A 354 -20.39 25.35 3.43
CA ASP A 354 -21.39 25.14 2.39
C ASP A 354 -21.84 23.67 2.32
N TYR A 355 -20.92 22.73 2.54
CA TYR A 355 -21.25 21.31 2.61
C TYR A 355 -22.04 20.97 3.87
N LYS A 356 -21.84 21.67 4.99
CA LYS A 356 -22.68 21.55 6.19
C LYS A 356 -24.11 22.04 5.93
N HIS A 357 -24.27 23.23 5.35
CA HIS A 357 -25.59 23.74 4.93
C HIS A 357 -26.30 22.78 3.97
N THR A 358 -25.57 22.27 2.99
CA THR A 358 -26.08 21.27 2.05
C THR A 358 -26.55 19.99 2.76
N ALA A 359 -25.80 19.50 3.74
CA ALA A 359 -26.16 18.33 4.52
C ALA A 359 -27.43 18.55 5.35
N GLU A 360 -27.57 19.72 5.97
CA GLU A 360 -28.75 20.12 6.75
C GLU A 360 -30.00 20.13 5.86
N VAL A 361 -29.93 20.83 4.72
CA VAL A 361 -31.04 20.88 3.74
C VAL A 361 -31.42 19.48 3.26
N ALA A 362 -30.44 18.63 2.89
CA ALA A 362 -30.72 17.29 2.40
C ALA A 362 -31.40 16.40 3.46
N LEU A 363 -31.00 16.52 4.72
CA LEU A 363 -31.59 15.75 5.83
C LEU A 363 -32.99 16.24 6.22
N ASP A 364 -33.24 17.54 6.13
CA ASP A 364 -34.52 18.18 6.40
C ASP A 364 -35.54 17.87 5.31
N GLN A 365 -35.14 17.98 4.04
CA GLN A 365 -35.97 17.65 2.89
C GLN A 365 -36.12 16.13 2.66
N ARG A 366 -35.45 15.32 3.49
CA ARG A 366 -35.46 13.85 3.42
C ARG A 366 -35.06 13.32 2.04
N TRP A 367 -34.11 13.96 1.38
CA TRP A 367 -33.57 13.47 0.13
C TRP A 367 -32.89 12.11 0.31
N THR A 368 -33.01 11.28 -0.71
CA THR A 368 -32.39 9.95 -0.82
C THR A 368 -31.07 10.03 -1.59
N ILE A 369 -30.27 8.96 -1.59
CA ILE A 369 -29.02 8.93 -2.38
C ILE A 369 -29.34 8.96 -3.88
N GLU A 370 -30.50 8.44 -4.28
CA GLU A 370 -31.00 8.54 -5.65
C GLU A 370 -31.32 9.99 -6.04
N ASP A 371 -32.01 10.74 -5.18
CA ASP A 371 -32.28 12.17 -5.38
C ASP A 371 -30.98 12.97 -5.62
N LEU A 372 -29.97 12.75 -4.79
CA LEU A 372 -28.66 13.40 -4.94
C LEU A 372 -27.97 13.04 -6.27
N ARG A 373 -28.22 11.84 -6.84
CA ARG A 373 -27.72 11.49 -8.18
C ARG A 373 -28.46 12.24 -9.27
N HIS A 374 -29.76 12.37 -9.16
CA HIS A 374 -30.60 13.13 -10.10
C HIS A 374 -30.20 14.60 -10.14
N MET A 375 -29.87 15.17 -8.98
CA MET A 375 -29.37 16.55 -8.87
C MET A 375 -28.05 16.80 -9.62
N SER A 376 -27.27 15.78 -9.98
CA SER A 376 -26.07 16.00 -10.79
C SER A 376 -26.37 16.48 -12.22
N ASN A 377 -27.62 16.35 -12.67
CA ASN A 377 -28.07 16.82 -13.98
C ASN A 377 -28.74 18.20 -13.87
N PRO A 378 -28.18 19.27 -14.48
CA PRO A 378 -28.75 20.61 -14.42
C PRO A 378 -30.15 20.75 -15.06
N GLN A 379 -30.53 19.79 -15.90
CA GLN A 379 -31.86 19.77 -16.52
C GLN A 379 -32.93 19.16 -15.62
N ASP A 380 -32.54 18.48 -14.54
CA ASP A 380 -33.47 17.86 -13.61
C ASP A 380 -34.20 18.92 -12.78
N ALA A 381 -35.49 18.71 -12.51
CA ALA A 381 -36.29 19.62 -11.70
C ALA A 381 -35.74 19.68 -10.26
N LEU A 382 -35.24 18.56 -9.76
CA LEU A 382 -34.69 18.46 -8.40
C LEU A 382 -33.43 19.34 -8.23
N TYR A 383 -32.60 19.44 -9.27
CA TYR A 383 -31.44 20.33 -9.28
C TYR A 383 -31.85 21.79 -9.17
N ARG A 384 -32.87 22.22 -9.93
CA ARG A 384 -33.36 23.61 -9.87
C ARG A 384 -33.93 23.93 -8.49
N VAL A 385 -34.70 23.02 -7.91
CA VAL A 385 -35.20 23.19 -6.53
C VAL A 385 -34.03 23.33 -5.54
N ALA A 386 -32.99 22.49 -5.65
CA ALA A 386 -31.81 22.55 -4.79
C ALA A 386 -31.06 23.89 -4.90
N VAL A 387 -30.82 24.39 -6.12
CA VAL A 387 -30.03 25.62 -6.34
C VAL A 387 -30.88 26.88 -6.15
N ASP A 388 -32.08 26.93 -6.71
CA ASP A 388 -32.90 28.14 -6.73
C ASP A 388 -33.65 28.36 -5.41
N ASN A 389 -34.22 27.30 -4.83
CA ASN A 389 -35.05 27.42 -3.63
C ASN A 389 -34.20 27.30 -2.35
N PHE A 390 -33.27 26.35 -2.30
CA PHE A 390 -32.44 26.09 -1.11
C PHE A 390 -31.06 26.77 -1.16
N ARG A 391 -30.76 27.49 -2.24
CA ARG A 391 -29.52 28.26 -2.41
C ARG A 391 -28.25 27.43 -2.23
N LEU A 392 -28.30 26.15 -2.63
CA LEU A 392 -27.12 25.29 -2.61
C LEU A 392 -26.15 25.72 -3.72
N LYS A 393 -24.84 25.72 -3.43
CA LYS A 393 -23.81 26.06 -4.42
C LYS A 393 -23.86 25.08 -5.59
N ASP A 394 -23.95 25.59 -6.82
CA ASP A 394 -24.03 24.80 -8.04
C ASP A 394 -22.92 23.74 -8.16
N GLY A 395 -21.69 24.16 -7.86
CA GLY A 395 -20.53 23.27 -7.88
C GLY A 395 -20.71 22.02 -7.02
N ILE A 396 -21.27 22.16 -5.82
CA ILE A 396 -21.51 21.03 -4.90
C ILE A 396 -22.56 20.08 -5.49
N VAL A 397 -23.67 20.63 -5.96
CA VAL A 397 -24.82 19.86 -6.44
C VAL A 397 -24.47 19.02 -7.68
N ARG A 398 -23.70 19.59 -8.63
CA ARG A 398 -23.24 18.86 -9.82
C ARG A 398 -22.29 17.72 -9.51
N HIS A 399 -21.55 17.80 -8.40
CA HIS A 399 -20.52 16.83 -8.04
C HIS A 399 -21.05 15.65 -7.22
N PHE A 400 -22.28 15.70 -6.70
CA PHE A 400 -22.86 14.62 -5.90
C PHE A 400 -22.73 13.23 -6.53
N ARG A 401 -22.92 13.09 -7.85
CA ARG A 401 -22.77 11.78 -8.51
C ARG A 401 -21.34 11.24 -8.42
N LYS A 402 -20.34 12.10 -8.61
CA LYS A 402 -18.92 11.76 -8.51
C LYS A 402 -18.54 11.47 -7.06
N ASP A 403 -19.03 12.27 -6.13
CA ASP A 403 -18.72 12.12 -4.70
C ASP A 403 -19.39 10.89 -4.10
N LEU A 404 -20.62 10.58 -4.49
CA LEU A 404 -21.29 9.33 -4.12
C LEU A 404 -20.53 8.10 -4.65
N HIS A 405 -19.93 8.19 -5.84
CA HIS A 405 -19.09 7.11 -6.35
C HIS A 405 -17.82 6.92 -5.50
N ARG A 406 -17.15 8.02 -5.12
CA ARG A 406 -15.98 7.99 -4.21
C ARG A 406 -16.36 7.45 -2.83
N PHE A 407 -17.44 7.96 -2.24
CA PHE A 407 -17.97 7.52 -0.94
C PHE A 407 -18.25 6.03 -0.92
N LYS A 408 -18.92 5.48 -1.94
CA LYS A 408 -19.26 4.04 -1.98
C LYS A 408 -18.02 3.15 -1.95
N ALA A 409 -16.91 3.58 -2.55
CA ALA A 409 -15.65 2.85 -2.48
C ALA A 409 -15.08 2.85 -1.05
N THR A 410 -14.99 4.03 -0.43
CA THR A 410 -14.47 4.20 0.94
C THR A 410 -15.35 3.50 1.99
N TYR A 411 -16.66 3.68 1.89
CA TYR A 411 -17.64 3.14 2.84
C TYR A 411 -17.66 1.61 2.84
N ARG A 412 -17.49 0.96 1.66
CA ARG A 412 -17.40 -0.50 1.57
C ARG A 412 -16.16 -1.03 2.30
N THR A 413 -15.02 -0.37 2.12
CA THR A 413 -13.78 -0.74 2.79
C THR A 413 -13.92 -0.59 4.31
N ALA A 414 -14.44 0.55 4.77
CA ALA A 414 -14.68 0.80 6.20
C ALA A 414 -15.63 -0.24 6.82
N LYS A 415 -16.76 -0.52 6.15
CA LYS A 415 -17.74 -1.52 6.60
C LYS A 415 -17.17 -2.94 6.60
N SER A 416 -16.31 -3.28 5.65
CA SER A 416 -15.63 -4.59 5.67
C SER A 416 -14.68 -4.73 6.85
N ILE A 417 -13.97 -3.66 7.22
CA ILE A 417 -13.09 -3.65 8.39
C ILE A 417 -13.90 -3.77 9.67
N GLU A 418 -15.02 -3.03 9.79
CA GLU A 418 -15.92 -3.13 10.95
C GLU A 418 -16.48 -4.55 11.12
N VAL A 419 -16.88 -5.19 10.02
CA VAL A 419 -17.35 -6.59 10.03
C VAL A 419 -16.23 -7.57 10.42
N MET A 420 -14.98 -7.33 10.00
CA MET A 420 -13.83 -8.14 10.39
C MET A 420 -13.49 -7.96 11.87
N ALA A 421 -13.51 -6.72 12.37
CA ALA A 421 -13.29 -6.39 13.77
C ALA A 421 -14.38 -6.99 14.68
N ALA A 422 -15.66 -6.90 14.28
CA ALA A 422 -16.77 -7.50 15.00
C ALA A 422 -16.69 -9.04 15.04
N ARG A 423 -15.98 -9.67 14.10
CA ARG A 423 -15.72 -11.11 14.08
C ARG A 423 -14.49 -11.52 14.88
N GLY A 424 -13.84 -10.60 15.59
CA GLY A 424 -12.64 -10.88 16.39
C GLY A 424 -11.44 -11.31 15.56
N VAL A 425 -11.42 -10.99 14.26
CA VAL A 425 -10.24 -11.25 13.42
C VAL A 425 -9.22 -10.14 13.74
N PRO A 426 -8.06 -10.47 14.31
CA PRO A 426 -7.04 -9.47 14.62
C PRO A 426 -6.60 -8.78 13.32
N SER A 427 -6.66 -7.45 13.29
CA SER A 427 -6.13 -6.65 12.18
C SER A 427 -4.63 -6.87 12.08
N LEU A 428 -4.16 -7.32 10.92
CA LEU A 428 -2.75 -7.56 10.61
C LEU A 428 -1.94 -6.26 10.54
#